data_AF-A0A5C8MLT8-F1
#
_entry.id   AF-A0A5C8MLT8-F1
#
_cell.length_a   1.000
_cell.length_b   1.000
_cell.length_c   1.000
_cell.angle_alpha   90.00
_cell.angle_beta   90.00
_cell.angle_gamma   90.00
#
_symmetry.space_group_name_H-M   'P 1'
#
loop_
_entity.id
_entity.type
_entity.pdbx_description
1 polymer ?
#
loop_
_entity_poly.entity_id
_entity_poly.type
_entity_poly.pdbx_seq_one_letter_code
_entity_poly.pdbx_strand_id
1 'polypeptide(L)'
;VNYTGAGTVEFIYDHNEKKFYFMEMNTRIQVEHPVTELITGVDLIKEQIRIASGEKLSLTQDEVTFNGWAIECRINAENPEKNFMPSPGKINMYLPPGGLGVRVDSAAYPGYTIPPYYDSMIAKLIVHAPTREEAIARMKRALSEFIIDGIHTTIPFHIKLFEHEKFVKGEFNTKFLELYDIMKS
;
A
#
# COMPACT_ATOMS: atom_id res chain seq x y z
N VAL A 1 -15.03 20.26 14.71
CA VAL A 1 -13.56 20.46 14.71
C VAL A 1 -13.04 21.34 13.58
N ASN A 2 -13.86 21.92 12.68
CA ASN A 2 -13.42 22.81 11.58
C ASN A 2 -12.10 22.35 10.91
N TYR A 3 -12.05 21.06 10.57
CA TYR A 3 -10.84 20.40 10.13
C TYR A 3 -10.38 20.96 8.78
N THR A 4 -9.07 21.10 8.59
CA THR A 4 -8.45 21.62 7.37
C THR A 4 -7.27 20.74 6.97
N GLY A 5 -7.11 20.49 5.68
CA GLY A 5 -6.11 19.57 5.13
C GLY A 5 -6.64 18.14 4.97
N ALA A 6 -5.75 17.20 4.65
CA ALA A 6 -6.10 15.79 4.56
C ALA A 6 -6.07 15.14 5.95
N GLY A 7 -6.98 14.21 6.20
CA GLY A 7 -7.00 13.38 7.39
C GLY A 7 -7.84 12.14 7.19
N THR A 8 -7.56 11.11 7.98
CA THR A 8 -8.29 9.84 7.94
C THR A 8 -8.98 9.61 9.28
N VAL A 9 -10.24 9.17 9.22
CA VAL A 9 -10.99 8.71 10.39
C VAL A 9 -11.03 7.18 10.34
N GLU A 10 -10.47 6.53 11.36
CA GLU A 10 -10.33 5.08 11.41
C GLU A 10 -11.43 4.45 12.25
N PHE A 11 -11.93 3.31 11.77
CA PHE A 11 -12.97 2.53 12.42
C PHE A 11 -12.55 1.06 12.50
N ILE A 12 -12.94 0.40 13.58
CA ILE A 12 -12.98 -1.07 13.66
C ILE A 12 -14.40 -1.53 13.31
N TYR A 13 -14.50 -2.52 12.42
CA TYR A 13 -15.76 -3.16 12.09
C TYR A 13 -15.90 -4.49 12.84
N ASP A 14 -16.94 -4.60 13.68
CA ASP A 14 -17.30 -5.85 14.34
C ASP A 14 -18.22 -6.68 13.42
N HIS A 15 -17.75 -7.85 12.98
CA HIS A 15 -18.51 -8.72 12.09
C HIS A 15 -19.72 -9.40 12.77
N ASN A 16 -19.67 -9.62 14.08
CA ASN A 16 -20.77 -10.23 14.84
C ASN A 16 -21.90 -9.22 15.02
N GLU A 17 -21.57 -8.00 15.43
CA GLU A 17 -22.57 -6.94 15.66
C GLU A 17 -22.95 -6.16 14.40
N LYS A 18 -22.15 -6.26 13.33
CA LYS A 18 -22.26 -5.48 12.09
C LYS A 18 -22.24 -3.96 12.35
N LYS A 19 -21.33 -3.51 13.21
CA LYS A 19 -21.20 -2.11 13.62
C LYS A 19 -19.77 -1.59 13.43
N PHE A 20 -19.69 -0.31 13.13
CA PHE A 20 -18.45 0.45 13.12
C PHE A 20 -18.23 1.16 14.45
N TYR A 21 -17.02 1.05 14.97
CA TYR A 21 -16.56 1.74 16.17
C TYR A 21 -15.42 2.67 15.81
N PHE A 22 -15.57 3.97 16.10
CA PHE A 22 -14.50 4.94 15.91
C PHE A 22 -13.29 4.54 16.76
N MET A 23 -12.10 4.61 16.17
CA MET A 23 -10.85 4.29 16.84
C MET A 23 -10.00 5.54 17.01
N GLU A 24 -9.63 6.17 15.90
CA GLU A 24 -8.78 7.36 15.91
C GLU A 24 -8.99 8.25 14.68
N MET A 25 -8.39 9.43 14.71
CA MET A 25 -8.30 10.32 13.56
C MET A 25 -6.85 10.70 13.31
N ASN A 26 -6.31 10.26 12.18
CA ASN A 26 -4.98 10.66 11.71
C ASN A 26 -5.07 12.03 11.04
N THR A 27 -4.51 13.05 11.67
CA THR A 27 -4.61 14.44 11.22
C THR A 27 -3.55 14.83 10.17
N ARG A 28 -3.22 13.89 9.28
CA ARG A 28 -2.20 13.99 8.24
C ARG A 28 -2.51 13.04 7.09
N ILE A 29 -1.78 13.20 5.98
CA ILE A 29 -1.79 12.19 4.91
C ILE A 29 -1.26 10.85 5.44
N GLN A 30 -1.83 9.77 4.92
CA GLN A 30 -1.41 8.40 5.24
C GLN A 30 -0.56 7.80 4.12
N VAL A 31 0.18 6.75 4.44
CA VAL A 31 1.11 6.11 3.50
C VAL A 31 0.34 5.53 2.31
N GLU A 32 -0.81 4.93 2.62
CA GLU A 32 -1.74 4.21 1.75
C GLU A 32 -2.68 5.10 0.93
N HIS A 33 -2.56 6.43 1.02
CA HIS A 33 -3.38 7.35 0.22
C HIS A 33 -3.42 7.06 -1.31
N PRO A 34 -2.36 6.50 -1.96
CA PRO A 34 -2.40 6.26 -3.40
C PRO A 34 -3.50 5.28 -3.84
N VAL A 35 -3.93 4.35 -2.98
CA VAL A 35 -5.03 3.44 -3.34
C VAL A 35 -6.34 4.21 -3.53
N THR A 36 -6.57 5.24 -2.72
CA THR A 36 -7.71 6.15 -2.84
C THR A 36 -7.56 7.03 -4.07
N GLU A 37 -6.38 7.59 -4.32
CA GLU A 37 -6.12 8.41 -5.52
C GLU A 37 -6.41 7.63 -6.81
N LEU A 38 -5.98 6.37 -6.90
CA LEU A 38 -6.15 5.55 -8.12
C LEU A 38 -7.61 5.18 -8.40
N ILE A 39 -8.44 4.96 -7.37
CA ILE A 39 -9.85 4.64 -7.59
C ILE A 39 -10.73 5.89 -7.75
N THR A 40 -10.32 7.04 -7.22
CA THR A 40 -11.09 8.28 -7.29
C THR A 40 -10.64 9.22 -8.41
N GLY A 41 -9.40 9.10 -8.87
CA GLY A 41 -8.76 10.05 -9.76
C GLY A 41 -8.38 11.38 -9.10
N VAL A 42 -8.56 11.52 -7.78
CA VAL A 42 -8.24 12.74 -7.03
C VAL A 42 -6.80 12.70 -6.54
N ASP A 43 -6.00 13.70 -6.90
CA ASP A 43 -4.65 13.90 -6.38
C ASP A 43 -4.73 14.59 -5.02
N LEU A 44 -4.57 13.81 -3.95
CA LEU A 44 -4.75 14.27 -2.57
C LEU A 44 -3.62 15.20 -2.14
N ILE A 45 -2.40 14.97 -2.62
CA ILE A 45 -1.25 15.84 -2.33
C ILE A 45 -1.46 17.23 -2.93
N LYS A 46 -1.93 17.28 -4.19
CA LYS A 46 -2.25 18.53 -4.87
C LYS A 46 -3.38 19.29 -4.16
N GLU A 47 -4.44 18.60 -3.73
CA GLU A 47 -5.51 19.23 -2.97
C GLU A 47 -5.02 19.78 -1.62
N GLN A 48 -4.13 19.06 -0.91
CA GLN A 48 -3.52 19.59 0.31
C GLN A 48 -2.77 20.90 0.07
N ILE A 49 -1.98 21.00 -1.00
CA ILE A 49 -1.23 22.21 -1.35
C ILE A 49 -2.17 23.37 -1.71
N ARG A 50 -3.23 23.10 -2.47
CA ARG A 50 -4.27 24.09 -2.83
C ARG A 50 -4.98 24.65 -1.61
N ILE A 51 -5.45 23.77 -0.72
CA ILE A 51 -6.12 24.15 0.52
C ILE A 51 -5.17 24.98 1.41
N ALA A 52 -3.91 24.56 1.53
CA ALA A 52 -2.91 25.32 2.28
C ALA A 52 -2.64 26.72 1.69
N SER A 53 -2.88 26.89 0.38
CA SER A 53 -2.78 28.18 -0.33
C SER A 53 -4.05 29.03 -0.21
N GLY A 54 -5.04 28.60 0.57
CA GLY A 54 -6.31 29.30 0.76
C GLY A 54 -7.33 29.06 -0.35
N GLU A 55 -7.05 28.15 -1.29
CA GLU A 55 -8.03 27.74 -2.29
C GLU A 55 -9.11 26.85 -1.66
N LYS A 56 -10.27 26.78 -2.32
CA LYS A 56 -11.34 25.84 -1.97
C LYS A 56 -11.00 24.45 -2.54
N LEU A 57 -11.68 23.42 -2.04
CA LEU A 57 -11.66 22.10 -2.67
C LEU A 57 -12.00 22.21 -4.16
N SER A 58 -11.26 21.50 -4.99
CA SER A 58 -11.47 21.54 -6.44
C SER A 58 -12.66 20.72 -6.92
N LEU A 59 -13.30 19.99 -6.00
CA LEU A 59 -14.42 19.11 -6.25
C LEU A 59 -15.47 19.18 -5.13
N THR A 60 -16.70 18.84 -5.48
CA THR A 60 -17.80 18.58 -4.53
C THR A 60 -17.92 17.10 -4.21
N GLN A 61 -18.72 16.76 -3.21
CA GLN A 61 -18.95 15.37 -2.80
C GLN A 61 -19.58 14.52 -3.92
N ASP A 62 -20.42 15.13 -4.74
CA ASP A 62 -21.19 14.47 -5.81
C ASP A 62 -20.30 14.15 -7.02
N GLU A 63 -19.17 14.83 -7.15
CA GLU A 63 -18.15 14.63 -8.19
C GLU A 63 -17.17 13.50 -7.83
N VAL A 64 -17.13 13.06 -6.56
CA VAL A 64 -16.31 11.92 -6.14
C VAL A 64 -16.93 10.64 -6.67
N THR A 65 -16.26 10.01 -7.62
CA THR A 65 -16.63 8.68 -8.15
C THR A 65 -15.59 7.65 -7.79
N PHE A 66 -15.99 6.37 -7.75
CA PHE A 66 -15.08 5.26 -7.51
C PHE A 66 -15.06 4.37 -8.75
N ASN A 67 -13.87 4.15 -9.30
CA ASN A 67 -13.66 3.32 -10.48
C ASN A 67 -12.63 2.23 -10.19
N GLY A 68 -13.09 0.97 -10.21
CA GLY A 68 -12.24 -0.20 -10.08
C GLY A 68 -11.72 -0.45 -8.65
N TRP A 69 -10.57 -1.10 -8.59
CA TRP A 69 -9.92 -1.63 -7.40
C TRP A 69 -8.45 -1.27 -7.41
N ALA A 70 -7.94 -0.79 -6.28
CA ALA A 70 -6.52 -0.58 -6.09
C ALA A 70 -5.99 -1.36 -4.89
N ILE A 71 -4.75 -1.84 -4.99
CA ILE A 71 -4.06 -2.58 -3.94
C ILE A 71 -2.65 -2.01 -3.83
N GLU A 72 -2.20 -1.72 -2.60
CA GLU A 72 -0.84 -1.30 -2.30
C GLU A 72 -0.10 -2.38 -1.50
N CYS A 73 1.14 -2.67 -1.89
CA CYS A 73 2.10 -3.44 -1.12
C CYS A 73 3.28 -2.54 -0.74
N ARG A 74 3.59 -2.50 0.57
CA ARG A 74 4.84 -1.90 1.06
C ARG A 74 5.99 -2.86 0.82
N ILE A 75 6.95 -2.44 0.02
CA ILE A 75 8.18 -3.18 -0.26
C ILE A 75 9.22 -2.73 0.75
N ASN A 76 9.49 -3.58 1.73
CA ASN A 76 10.38 -3.30 2.85
C ASN A 76 11.68 -4.10 2.70
N ALA A 77 12.78 -3.53 3.19
CA ALA A 77 14.08 -4.17 3.34
C ALA A 77 14.09 -5.10 4.55
N GLU A 78 13.37 -6.21 4.45
CA GLU A 78 13.20 -7.20 5.51
C GLU A 78 13.31 -8.60 4.93
N ASN A 79 13.69 -9.59 5.75
CA ASN A 79 13.71 -11.00 5.38
C ASN A 79 12.53 -11.74 6.01
N PRO A 80 11.45 -12.05 5.25
CA PRO A 80 10.29 -12.76 5.78
C PRO A 80 10.59 -14.18 6.30
N GLU A 81 11.57 -14.88 5.73
CA GLU A 81 11.97 -16.22 6.19
C GLU A 81 12.66 -16.18 7.57
N LYS A 82 13.15 -15.01 7.96
CA LYS A 82 13.78 -14.76 9.26
C LYS A 82 12.90 -13.84 10.12
N ASN A 83 11.60 -14.09 10.15
CA ASN A 83 10.63 -13.34 10.96
C ASN A 83 10.72 -11.81 10.73
N PHE A 84 10.74 -11.41 9.46
CA PHE A 84 10.82 -10.01 9.03
C PHE A 84 12.03 -9.24 9.59
N MET A 85 13.14 -9.94 9.85
CA MET A 85 14.37 -9.31 10.30
C MET A 85 14.80 -8.22 9.31
N PRO A 86 15.10 -6.98 9.76
CA PRO A 86 15.56 -5.92 8.88
C PRO A 86 16.81 -6.32 8.08
N SER A 87 16.86 -5.89 6.83
CA SER A 87 17.91 -6.19 5.86
C SER A 87 18.49 -4.88 5.26
N PRO A 88 19.06 -3.98 6.09
CA PRO A 88 19.76 -2.81 5.56
C PRO A 88 20.96 -3.25 4.73
N GLY A 89 21.34 -2.44 3.73
CA GLY A 89 22.41 -2.80 2.82
C GLY A 89 22.39 -1.97 1.54
N LYS A 90 23.35 -2.24 0.67
CA LYS A 90 23.45 -1.57 -0.62
C LYS A 90 22.58 -2.26 -1.66
N ILE A 91 21.73 -1.50 -2.32
CA ILE A 91 20.97 -1.96 -3.48
C ILE A 91 21.91 -2.00 -4.67
N ASN A 92 22.22 -3.18 -5.19
CA ASN A 92 23.09 -3.32 -6.36
C ASN A 92 22.31 -3.10 -7.65
N MET A 93 21.12 -3.70 -7.73
CA MET A 93 20.21 -3.60 -8.87
C MET A 93 18.82 -3.21 -8.37
N TYR A 94 18.18 -2.30 -9.09
CA TYR A 94 16.82 -1.85 -8.82
C TYR A 94 16.09 -1.68 -10.15
N LEU A 95 15.17 -2.60 -10.44
CA LEU A 95 14.30 -2.56 -11.62
C LEU A 95 12.84 -2.59 -11.15
N PRO A 96 12.20 -1.41 -11.00
CA PRO A 96 10.80 -1.35 -10.62
C PRO A 96 9.90 -1.86 -11.75
N PRO A 97 8.75 -2.48 -11.44
CA PRO A 97 7.79 -2.90 -12.44
C PRO A 97 7.11 -1.69 -13.07
N GLY A 98 6.54 -1.90 -14.26
CA GLY A 98 5.77 -0.88 -14.97
C GLY A 98 4.55 -1.47 -15.66
N GLY A 99 4.07 -0.76 -16.68
CA GLY A 99 2.90 -1.16 -17.47
C GLY A 99 1.58 -0.56 -16.98
N LEU A 100 0.51 -0.89 -17.71
CA LEU A 100 -0.81 -0.33 -17.45
C LEU A 100 -1.32 -0.67 -16.04
N GLY A 101 -1.75 0.36 -15.31
CA GLY A 101 -2.34 0.22 -13.98
C GLY A 101 -1.31 -0.10 -12.89
N VAL A 102 -0.03 0.19 -13.10
CA VAL A 102 1.03 0.05 -12.08
C VAL A 102 1.67 1.39 -11.78
N ARG A 103 1.72 1.71 -10.49
CA ARG A 103 2.36 2.89 -9.91
C ARG A 103 3.39 2.44 -8.89
N VAL A 104 4.56 3.07 -8.91
CA VAL A 104 5.62 2.84 -7.92
C VAL A 104 6.00 4.19 -7.33
N ASP A 105 5.82 4.33 -6.03
CA ASP A 105 6.32 5.47 -5.27
C ASP A 105 7.57 4.99 -4.52
N SER A 106 8.75 5.52 -4.87
CA SER A 106 10.01 5.10 -4.24
C SER A 106 11.05 6.22 -4.24
N ALA A 107 11.97 6.14 -3.29
CA ALA A 107 13.19 6.95 -3.24
C ALA A 107 14.45 6.11 -3.51
N ALA A 108 14.31 4.81 -3.77
CA ALA A 108 15.43 3.90 -4.00
C ALA A 108 15.93 3.94 -5.44
N TYR A 109 17.23 3.68 -5.62
CA TYR A 109 17.90 3.65 -6.91
C TYR A 109 19.13 2.72 -6.83
N PRO A 110 19.66 2.23 -7.98
CA PRO A 110 20.89 1.42 -7.97
C PRO A 110 22.04 2.16 -7.30
N GLY A 111 22.70 1.49 -6.35
CA GLY A 111 23.78 2.04 -5.54
C GLY A 111 23.33 2.71 -4.24
N TYR A 112 22.03 2.91 -4.00
CA TYR A 112 21.52 3.43 -2.73
C TYR A 112 21.81 2.46 -1.58
N THR A 113 22.27 2.98 -0.45
CA THR A 113 22.48 2.21 0.78
C THR A 113 21.37 2.50 1.77
N ILE A 114 20.58 1.48 2.10
CA ILE A 114 19.53 1.56 3.10
C ILE A 114 20.18 1.65 4.48
N PRO A 115 20.00 2.76 5.22
CA PRO A 115 20.53 2.91 6.56
C PRO A 115 19.73 2.06 7.56
N PRO A 116 20.35 1.57 8.64
CA PRO A 116 19.68 0.76 9.67
C PRO A 116 18.85 1.60 10.68
N TYR A 117 18.81 2.93 10.52
CA TYR A 117 18.26 3.85 11.53
C TYR A 117 16.82 4.29 11.28
N TYR A 118 16.27 4.03 10.09
CA TYR A 118 14.94 4.45 9.69
C TYR A 118 14.04 3.24 9.38
N ASP A 119 12.79 3.52 9.03
CA ASP A 119 11.86 2.52 8.53
C ASP A 119 12.45 1.77 7.32
N SER A 120 12.15 0.48 7.23
CA SER A 120 12.68 -0.43 6.22
C SER A 120 12.06 -0.23 4.83
N MET A 121 11.05 0.63 4.68
CA MET A 121 10.33 0.82 3.42
C MET A 121 11.22 1.39 2.31
N ILE A 122 11.26 0.67 1.19
CA ILE A 122 12.02 0.97 -0.02
C ILE A 122 11.11 1.62 -1.06
N ALA A 123 9.92 1.06 -1.22
CA ALA A 123 8.95 1.46 -2.23
C ALA A 123 7.54 1.09 -1.78
N LYS A 124 6.56 1.79 -2.35
CA LYS A 124 5.17 1.36 -2.40
C LYS A 124 4.89 0.89 -3.82
N LEU A 125 4.44 -0.35 -3.96
CA LEU A 125 3.95 -0.87 -5.22
C LEU A 125 2.43 -0.82 -5.19
N ILE A 126 1.83 -0.03 -6.06
CA ILE A 126 0.39 0.14 -6.13
C ILE A 126 -0.10 -0.30 -7.50
N VAL A 127 -1.17 -1.09 -7.53
CA VAL A 127 -1.83 -1.46 -8.77
C VAL A 127 -3.28 -1.03 -8.77
N HIS A 128 -3.82 -0.76 -9.95
CA HIS A 128 -5.23 -0.46 -10.19
C HIS A 128 -5.80 -1.34 -11.29
N ALA A 129 -7.05 -1.76 -11.16
CA ALA A 129 -7.77 -2.62 -12.10
C ALA A 129 -9.28 -2.37 -12.08
N PRO A 130 -10.04 -2.75 -13.12
CA PRO A 130 -11.51 -2.78 -13.08
C PRO A 130 -12.09 -3.69 -11.99
N THR A 131 -11.47 -4.83 -11.70
CA THR A 131 -11.96 -5.84 -10.73
C THR A 131 -10.88 -6.21 -9.71
N ARG A 132 -11.29 -6.75 -8.56
CA ARG A 132 -10.35 -7.16 -7.50
C ARG A 132 -9.46 -8.31 -7.97
N GLU A 133 -10.04 -9.25 -8.72
CA GLU A 133 -9.34 -10.40 -9.31
C GLU A 133 -8.25 -9.93 -10.28
N GLU A 134 -8.57 -8.96 -11.15
CA GLU A 134 -7.58 -8.35 -12.03
C GLU A 134 -6.52 -7.54 -11.28
N ALA A 135 -6.89 -6.85 -10.19
CA ALA A 135 -5.92 -6.13 -9.35
C ALA A 135 -4.95 -7.12 -8.68
N ILE A 136 -5.45 -8.24 -8.15
CA ILE A 136 -4.61 -9.30 -7.58
C ILE A 136 -3.68 -9.88 -8.65
N ALA A 137 -4.22 -10.23 -9.83
CA ALA A 137 -3.40 -10.75 -10.93
C ALA A 137 -2.31 -9.76 -11.38
N ARG A 138 -2.66 -8.47 -11.48
CA ARG A 138 -1.72 -7.39 -11.83
C ARG A 138 -0.66 -7.20 -10.75
N MET A 139 -1.03 -7.29 -9.47
CA MET A 139 -0.09 -7.21 -8.34
C MET A 139 0.89 -8.37 -8.36
N LYS A 140 0.42 -9.61 -8.53
CA LYS A 140 1.28 -10.80 -8.65
C LYS A 140 2.32 -10.63 -9.76
N ARG A 141 1.90 -10.18 -10.94
CA ARG A 141 2.80 -9.89 -12.06
C ARG A 141 3.80 -8.79 -11.71
N ALA A 142 3.32 -7.65 -11.20
CA ALA A 142 4.18 -6.53 -10.86
C ALA A 142 5.23 -6.89 -9.79
N LEU A 143 4.85 -7.66 -8.77
CA LEU A 143 5.79 -8.19 -7.77
C LEU A 143 6.83 -9.12 -8.39
N SER A 144 6.43 -10.00 -9.31
CA SER A 144 7.37 -10.94 -9.97
C SER A 144 8.37 -10.24 -10.91
N GLU A 145 7.99 -9.08 -11.45
CA GLU A 145 8.87 -8.25 -12.30
C GLU A 145 9.77 -7.30 -11.48
N PHE A 146 9.49 -7.13 -10.17
CA PHE A 146 10.22 -6.18 -9.33
C PHE A 146 11.55 -6.77 -8.85
N ILE A 147 12.65 -6.36 -9.49
CA ILE A 147 13.99 -6.83 -9.14
C ILE A 147 14.66 -5.84 -8.19
N ILE A 148 15.02 -6.32 -7.00
CA ILE A 148 15.85 -5.61 -6.03
C ILE A 148 16.95 -6.58 -5.58
N ASP A 149 18.20 -6.26 -5.90
CA ASP A 149 19.37 -7.06 -5.53
C ASP A 149 20.23 -6.39 -4.46
N GLY A 150 20.92 -7.20 -3.64
CA GLY A 150 21.84 -6.77 -2.59
C GLY A 150 21.25 -6.75 -1.17
N ILE A 151 19.93 -6.93 -1.04
CA ILE A 151 19.19 -6.99 0.23
C ILE A 151 18.02 -7.98 0.12
N HIS A 152 17.50 -8.44 1.25
CA HIS A 152 16.21 -9.13 1.29
C HIS A 152 15.05 -8.14 1.27
N THR A 153 13.90 -8.59 0.75
CA THR A 153 12.68 -7.78 0.71
C THR A 153 11.43 -8.57 1.09
N THR A 154 10.33 -7.85 1.34
CA THR A 154 9.00 -8.44 1.59
C THR A 154 8.28 -8.93 0.32
N ILE A 155 8.88 -8.81 -0.87
CA ILE A 155 8.26 -9.26 -2.14
C ILE A 155 7.85 -10.75 -2.11
N PRO A 156 8.69 -11.70 -1.66
CA PRO A 156 8.31 -13.11 -1.64
C PRO A 156 7.11 -13.38 -0.72
N PHE A 157 7.02 -12.67 0.40
CA PHE A 157 5.87 -12.76 1.29
C PHE A 157 4.58 -12.27 0.61
N HIS A 158 4.63 -11.11 -0.05
CA HIS A 158 3.46 -10.57 -0.77
C HIS A 158 2.99 -11.51 -1.87
N ILE A 159 3.90 -12.12 -2.65
CA ILE A 159 3.53 -13.10 -3.69
C ILE A 159 2.75 -14.27 -3.08
N LYS A 160 3.25 -14.85 -1.99
CA LYS A 160 2.55 -15.93 -1.27
C LYS A 160 1.21 -15.48 -0.68
N LEU A 161 1.13 -14.26 -0.16
CA LEU A 161 -0.11 -13.69 0.36
C LEU A 161 -1.20 -13.64 -0.72
N PHE A 162 -0.87 -13.24 -1.94
CA PHE A 162 -1.80 -13.24 -3.08
C PHE A 162 -2.12 -14.63 -3.64
N GLU A 163 -1.47 -15.68 -3.14
CA GLU A 163 -1.79 -17.09 -3.45
C GLU A 163 -2.67 -17.73 -2.38
N HIS A 164 -2.73 -17.13 -1.18
CA HIS A 164 -3.51 -17.66 -0.09
C HIS A 164 -5.02 -17.47 -0.33
N GLU A 165 -5.76 -18.58 -0.42
CA GLU A 165 -7.17 -18.62 -0.79
C GLU A 165 -8.05 -17.68 0.05
N LYS A 166 -7.84 -17.65 1.38
CA LYS A 166 -8.61 -16.76 2.28
C LYS A 166 -8.37 -15.28 1.99
N PHE A 167 -7.15 -14.90 1.63
CA PHE A 167 -6.84 -13.53 1.26
C PHE A 167 -7.48 -13.19 -0.09
N VAL A 168 -7.36 -14.09 -1.07
CA VAL A 168 -7.98 -13.94 -2.40
C VAL A 168 -9.51 -13.89 -2.32
N LYS A 169 -10.16 -14.57 -1.36
CA LYS A 169 -11.61 -14.47 -1.15
C LYS A 169 -12.07 -13.23 -0.38
N GLY A 170 -11.13 -12.47 0.20
CA GLY A 170 -11.48 -11.34 1.08
C GLY A 170 -11.94 -11.77 2.48
N GLU A 171 -11.65 -13.01 2.87
CA GLU A 171 -12.03 -13.60 4.16
C GLU A 171 -10.90 -13.43 5.19
N PHE A 172 -10.61 -12.19 5.58
CA PHE A 172 -9.54 -11.90 6.54
C PHE A 172 -9.94 -10.78 7.51
N ASN A 173 -9.22 -10.73 8.64
CA ASN A 173 -9.31 -9.68 9.65
C ASN A 173 -7.89 -9.38 10.18
N THR A 174 -7.78 -8.55 11.21
CA THR A 174 -6.49 -8.12 11.77
C THR A 174 -5.64 -9.27 12.32
N LYS A 175 -6.22 -10.44 12.64
CA LYS A 175 -5.51 -11.63 13.13
C LYS A 175 -5.05 -12.56 12.02
N PHE A 176 -5.23 -12.20 10.75
CA PHE A 176 -4.97 -13.09 9.62
C PHE A 176 -3.55 -13.69 9.63
N LEU A 177 -2.52 -12.88 9.84
CA LEU A 177 -1.12 -13.36 9.88
C LEU A 177 -0.76 -14.12 11.17
N GLU A 178 -1.56 -14.00 12.23
CA GLU A 178 -1.43 -14.84 13.43
C GLU A 178 -2.02 -16.24 13.20
N LEU A 179 -3.08 -16.32 12.39
CA LEU A 179 -3.81 -17.55 12.10
C LEU A 179 -3.17 -18.36 10.96
N TYR A 180 -2.51 -17.70 10.01
CA TYR A 180 -1.97 -18.31 8.80
C TYR A 180 -0.50 -17.94 8.62
N ASP A 181 0.38 -18.94 8.73
CA ASP A 181 1.82 -18.79 8.45
C ASP A 181 2.07 -18.82 6.93
N ILE A 182 1.97 -17.64 6.31
CA ILE A 182 2.11 -17.44 4.85
C ILE A 182 3.46 -17.91 4.31
N MET A 183 4.53 -17.88 5.12
CA MET A 183 5.84 -18.28 4.65
C MET A 183 6.02 -19.81 4.62
N LYS A 184 5.25 -20.55 5.43
CA LYS A 184 5.27 -22.02 5.47
C LYS A 184 4.16 -22.70 4.68
N SER A 185 3.11 -21.97 4.30
CA SER A 185 2.03 -22.44 3.43
C SER A 185 2.45 -22.60 1.98
#